data_AF-A0A2D5RXV6-F1
#
_entry.id   AF-A0A2D5RXV6-F1
#
_cell.length_a   1.000
_cell.length_b   1.000
_cell.length_c   1.000
_cell.angle_alpha   90.00
_cell.angle_beta   90.00
_cell.angle_gamma   90.00
#
_symmetry.space_group_name_H-M   'P 1'
#
loop_
_entity.id
_entity.type
_entity.pdbx_description
1 polymer ?
#
loop_
_entity_poly.entity_id
_entity_poly.type
_entity_poly.pdbx_seq_one_letter_code
_entity_poly.pdbx_strand_id
1 'polypeptide(L)'
;MTLIKDTFTAKKHLPVHVSHDGMELLETTLATEKTNDTLFVEIGDDVASTSDNLRTLLQESFPNILEAAIEEECEYIQFYI
;
A
#
# COMPACT_ATOMS: atom_id res chain seq x y z
N MET A 1 -33.88 19.09 -5.61
CA MET A 1 -32.45 19.16 -5.23
C MET A 1 -31.99 17.75 -4.92
N THR A 2 -31.41 17.09 -5.91
CA THR A 2 -30.89 15.73 -5.74
C THR A 2 -29.49 15.88 -5.14
N LEU A 3 -29.35 15.65 -3.83
CA LEU A 3 -28.01 15.50 -3.25
C LEU A 3 -27.46 14.19 -3.82
N ILE A 4 -26.66 14.30 -4.88
CA ILE A 4 -25.83 13.19 -5.35
C ILE A 4 -24.87 12.90 -4.19
N LYS A 5 -25.21 11.91 -3.38
CA LYS A 5 -24.24 11.22 -2.55
C LYS A 5 -23.44 10.36 -3.50
N ASP A 6 -22.39 10.94 -4.07
CA ASP A 6 -21.33 10.18 -4.70
C ASP A 6 -20.68 9.41 -3.55
N THR A 7 -21.17 8.20 -3.29
CA THR A 7 -20.52 7.28 -2.35
C THR A 7 -19.27 6.77 -3.04
N PHE A 8 -18.23 7.60 -3.02
CA PHE A 8 -16.88 7.17 -3.36
C PHE A 8 -16.52 6.07 -2.37
N THR A 9 -16.39 4.85 -2.87
CA THR A 9 -16.04 3.70 -2.04
C THR A 9 -14.54 3.54 -2.16
N ALA A 10 -13.81 4.05 -1.17
CA ALA A 10 -12.38 3.81 -1.02
C ALA A 10 -12.07 2.33 -1.28
N LYS A 11 -11.12 2.06 -2.18
CA LYS A 11 -10.65 0.68 -2.36
C LYS A 11 -9.93 0.29 -1.08
N LYS A 12 -10.42 -0.75 -0.40
CA LYS A 12 -9.81 -1.18 0.88
C LYS A 12 -8.31 -1.48 0.76
N HIS A 13 -7.85 -1.96 -0.39
CA HIS A 13 -6.43 -2.23 -0.59
C HIS A 13 -6.03 -2.15 -2.07
N LEU A 14 -4.78 -1.74 -2.32
CA LEU A 14 -4.14 -1.85 -3.63
C LEU A 14 -3.35 -3.17 -3.71
N PRO A 15 -3.75 -4.14 -4.55
CA PRO A 15 -3.01 -5.39 -4.70
C PRO A 15 -1.76 -5.19 -5.56
N VAL A 16 -0.60 -5.56 -5.02
CA VAL A 16 0.71 -5.47 -5.66
C VAL A 16 1.35 -6.84 -5.67
N HIS A 17 1.60 -7.35 -6.87
CA HIS A 17 2.35 -8.59 -7.04
C HIS A 17 3.85 -8.31 -6.89
N VAL A 18 4.51 -9.06 -6.02
CA VAL A 18 5.94 -8.93 -5.73
C VAL A 18 6.65 -10.26 -5.91
N SER A 19 7.94 -10.22 -6.21
CA SER A 19 8.77 -11.42 -6.16
C SER A 19 9.07 -11.80 -4.72
N HIS A 20 9.44 -13.07 -4.48
CA HIS A 20 9.82 -13.57 -3.15
C HIS A 20 10.90 -12.70 -2.48
N ASP A 21 11.89 -12.26 -3.25
CA ASP A 21 12.98 -11.36 -2.81
C ASP A 21 12.46 -9.98 -2.36
N GLY A 22 11.49 -9.42 -3.09
CA GLY A 22 10.83 -8.17 -2.73
C GLY A 22 9.96 -8.29 -1.48
N MET A 23 9.36 -9.46 -1.27
CA MET A 23 8.61 -9.78 -0.06
C MET A 23 9.52 -9.87 1.16
N GLU A 24 10.66 -10.56 1.06
CA GLU A 24 11.64 -10.66 2.14
C GLU A 24 12.23 -9.28 2.53
N LEU A 25 12.44 -8.40 1.55
CA LEU A 25 12.81 -7.01 1.78
C LEU A 25 11.72 -6.26 2.55
N LEU A 26 10.45 -6.37 2.13
CA LEU A 26 9.31 -5.76 2.83
C LEU A 26 9.22 -6.27 4.27
N GLU A 27 9.32 -7.58 4.49
CA GLU A 27 9.26 -8.19 5.82
C GLU A 27 10.39 -7.67 6.73
N THR A 28 11.60 -7.54 6.18
CA THR A 28 12.77 -7.03 6.91
C THR A 28 12.63 -5.55 7.24
N THR A 29 12.18 -4.73 6.28
CA THR A 29 12.04 -3.28 6.46
C THR A 29 10.88 -2.91 7.38
N LEU A 30 9.79 -3.67 7.32
CA LEU A 30 8.59 -3.44 8.13
C LEU A 30 8.64 -4.16 9.47
N ALA A 31 9.66 -5.00 9.69
CA ALA A 31 9.76 -5.91 10.82
C ALA A 31 8.43 -6.67 11.05
N THR A 32 7.79 -7.07 9.95
CA THR A 32 6.46 -7.67 9.94
C THR A 32 6.50 -8.93 9.09
N GLU A 33 5.86 -10.00 9.55
CA GLU A 33 5.83 -11.28 8.83
C GLU A 33 4.65 -11.32 7.87
N LYS A 34 4.87 -11.88 6.68
CA LYS A 34 3.79 -12.18 5.75
C LYS A 34 2.88 -13.26 6.32
N THR A 35 1.59 -13.12 6.08
CA THR A 35 0.58 -14.10 6.48
C THR A 35 -0.02 -14.72 5.22
N ASN A 36 0.18 -16.03 5.01
CA ASN A 36 -0.26 -16.74 3.80
C ASN A 36 0.20 -16.05 2.50
N ASP A 37 1.51 -15.84 2.35
CA ASP A 37 2.10 -15.25 1.14
C ASP A 37 1.61 -13.83 0.83
N THR A 38 1.00 -13.16 1.82
CA THR A 38 0.41 -11.84 1.69
C THR A 38 0.87 -10.92 2.82
N LEU A 39 1.17 -9.67 2.49
CA LEU A 39 1.50 -8.60 3.44
C LEU A 39 0.52 -7.45 3.25
N PHE A 40 -0.06 -6.97 4.34
CA PHE A 40 -0.88 -5.76 4.32
C PHE A 40 -0.08 -4.63 4.94
N VAL A 41 0.06 -3.56 4.18
CA VAL A 41 0.81 -2.40 4.58
C VAL A 41 -0.15 -1.23 4.67
N GLU A 42 -0.33 -0.71 5.87
CA GLU A 42 -1.13 0.49 6.09
C GLU A 42 -0.42 1.70 5.50
N ILE A 43 -1.14 2.43 4.67
CA ILE A 43 -0.71 3.71 4.11
C ILE A 43 -1.61 4.78 4.74
N GLY A 44 -0.99 5.88 5.17
CA GLY A 44 -1.77 7.01 5.65
C GLY A 44 -2.48 7.73 4.51
N ASP A 45 -3.43 8.61 4.85
CA ASP A 45 -4.11 9.53 3.91
C ASP A 45 -3.16 10.33 3.00
N ASP A 46 -1.90 10.49 3.41
CA ASP A 46 -0.87 11.20 2.65
C ASP A 46 0.48 10.50 2.76
N VAL A 47 1.34 10.74 1.75
CA VAL A 47 2.74 10.30 1.70
C VAL A 47 3.50 10.66 2.97
N ALA A 48 3.18 11.81 3.59
CA ALA A 48 3.79 12.29 4.83
C ALA A 48 3.31 11.57 6.10
N SER A 49 2.13 10.94 6.06
CA SER A 49 1.62 10.11 7.17
C SER A 49 2.14 8.68 7.11
N THR A 50 2.64 8.26 5.94
CA THR A 50 3.26 6.96 5.76
C THR A 50 4.68 6.97 6.35
N SER A 51 5.06 5.88 7.04
CA SER A 51 6.38 5.76 7.67
C SER A 51 7.51 6.03 6.67
N ASP A 52 8.49 6.86 7.03
CA ASP A 52 9.62 7.25 6.15
C ASP A 52 10.38 6.05 5.55
N ASN A 53 10.59 5.00 6.35
CA ASN A 53 11.22 3.74 5.90
C ASN A 53 10.40 3.06 4.80
N LEU A 54 9.08 3.05 4.97
CA LEU A 54 8.13 2.41 4.08
C LEU A 54 8.03 3.18 2.77
N ARG A 55 7.91 4.51 2.87
CA ARG A 55 7.93 5.42 1.73
C ARG A 55 9.21 5.24 0.91
N THR A 56 10.37 5.21 1.56
CA THR A 56 11.67 5.06 0.86
C THR A 56 11.72 3.73 0.12
N LEU A 57 11.39 2.63 0.78
CA LEU A 57 11.35 1.30 0.17
C LEU A 57 10.37 1.25 -1.02
N LEU A 58 9.16 1.78 -0.84
CA LEU A 58 8.15 1.82 -1.91
C LEU A 58 8.61 2.70 -3.07
N GLN A 59 9.21 3.86 -2.82
CA GLN A 59 9.72 4.71 -3.90
C GLN A 59 10.90 4.06 -4.65
N GLU A 60 11.78 3.32 -3.96
CA GLU A 60 12.93 2.65 -4.58
C GLU A 60 12.52 1.37 -5.33
N SER A 61 11.67 0.54 -4.74
CA SER A 61 11.30 -0.77 -5.28
C SER A 61 10.04 -0.75 -6.15
N PHE A 62 9.10 0.15 -5.86
CA PHE A 62 7.77 0.23 -6.46
C PHE A 62 7.41 1.68 -6.84
N PRO A 63 8.09 2.24 -7.86
CA PRO A 63 7.86 3.62 -8.26
C PRO A 63 6.37 3.82 -8.62
N ASN A 64 5.78 4.89 -8.10
CA ASN A 64 4.38 5.28 -8.28
C ASN A 64 3.32 4.43 -7.55
N ILE A 65 3.68 3.40 -6.76
CA ILE A 65 2.67 2.55 -6.11
C ILE A 65 1.98 3.25 -4.95
N LEU A 66 2.72 4.08 -4.23
CA LEU A 66 2.21 4.90 -3.14
C LEU A 66 1.28 6.00 -3.68
N GLU A 67 1.67 6.62 -4.81
CA GLU A 67 0.83 7.60 -5.53
C GLU A 67 -0.44 6.95 -6.06
N ALA A 68 -0.35 5.79 -6.72
CA ALA A 68 -1.52 5.06 -7.19
C ALA A 68 -2.46 4.65 -6.05
N ALA A 69 -1.91 4.25 -4.90
CA ALA A 69 -2.71 3.90 -3.75
C ALA A 69 -3.43 5.12 -3.15
N ILE A 70 -2.77 6.29 -3.10
CA ILE A 70 -3.40 7.55 -2.66
C ILE A 70 -4.45 8.03 -3.68
N GLU A 71 -4.16 7.97 -4.99
CA GLU A 71 -5.09 8.35 -6.06
C GLU A 71 -6.36 7.47 -6.07
N GLU A 72 -6.22 6.19 -5.74
CA GLU A 72 -7.35 5.26 -5.60
C GLU A 72 -8.00 5.31 -4.21
N GLU A 73 -7.57 6.24 -3.34
CA GLU A 73 -8.02 6.40 -1.95
C GLU A 73 -7.95 5.07 -1.18
N CYS A 74 -6.82 4.36 -1.30
CA CYS A 74 -6.59 3.09 -0.65
C CYS A 74 -6.11 3.25 0.79
N GLU A 75 -6.70 2.48 1.71
CA GLU A 75 -6.27 2.42 3.11
C GLU A 75 -5.04 1.52 3.31
N TYR A 76 -4.89 0.51 2.46
CA TYR A 76 -3.83 -0.49 2.56
C TYR A 76 -3.19 -0.80 1.20
N ILE A 77 -1.94 -1.24 1.20
CA ILE A 77 -1.29 -1.89 0.06
C ILE A 77 -1.16 -3.37 0.41
N GLN A 78 -1.74 -4.23 -0.41
CA GLN A 78 -1.63 -5.68 -0.26
C GLN A 78 -0.51 -6.18 -1.16
N PHE A 79 0.62 -6.58 -0.60
CA PHE A 79 1.68 -7.28 -1.32
C PHE A 79 1.42 -8.78 -1.32
N TYR A 80 1.58 -9.44 -2.46
CA TYR A 80 1.44 -10.90 -2.57
C TYR A 80 2.43 -11.47 -3.59
N ILE A 81 2.82 -12.73 -3.39
CA ILE A 81 3.76 -13.51 -4.23
C ILE A 81 3.02 -14.47 -5.18
#